data_AF-A0A6F9BRR1-F1
#
_entry.id   AF-A0A6F9BRR1-F1
#
_cell.length_a   1.000
_cell.length_b   1.000
_cell.length_c   1.000
_cell.angle_alpha   90.00
_cell.angle_beta   90.00
_cell.angle_gamma   90.00
#
_symmetry.space_group_name_H-M   'P 1'
#
loop_
_entity.id
_entity.type
_entity.pdbx_description
1 polymer ?
#
loop_
_entity_poly.entity_id
_entity_poly.type
_entity_poly.pdbx_seq_one_letter_code
_entity_poly.pdbx_strand_id
1 'polypeptide(L)'
;ASGIAVHDDVVLTFDKIRVRLQGADKQEQLKLVLFKISDDGKCIVVKDLNGEEDVFRKIVNMMPTEDCRYALYDCSWESKDSPKEDLVFIMWAPEHSTIKKKMKYASSKQYIKAKFQ
;
A
#
# COMPACT_ATOMS: atom_id res chain seq x y z
N ALA A 1 -0.59 20.41 8.27
CA ALA A 1 -0.32 19.00 8.62
C ALA A 1 -1.65 18.32 8.93
N SER A 2 -1.97 17.16 8.34
CA SER A 2 -3.30 16.52 8.43
C SER A 2 -3.59 15.80 9.76
N GLY A 3 -2.72 15.93 10.78
CA GLY A 3 -2.93 15.33 12.10
C GLY A 3 -3.01 13.79 12.11
N ILE A 4 -2.61 13.13 11.02
CA ILE A 4 -2.67 11.67 10.91
C ILE A 4 -1.55 11.03 11.72
N ALA A 5 -1.92 10.09 12.59
CA ALA A 5 -0.97 9.22 13.27
C ALA A 5 -0.77 7.95 12.41
N VAL A 6 0.48 7.64 12.09
CA VAL A 6 0.83 6.35 11.47
C VAL A 6 1.04 5.36 12.60
N HIS A 7 0.28 4.26 12.59
CA HIS A 7 0.43 3.20 13.59
C HIS A 7 1.75 2.46 13.36
N ASP A 8 2.41 1.98 14.42
CA ASP A 8 3.68 1.25 14.32
C ASP A 8 3.56 0.02 13.39
N ASP A 9 2.41 -0.65 13.39
CA ASP A 9 2.15 -1.77 12.45
C ASP A 9 2.32 -1.38 10.98
N VAL A 10 1.99 -0.14 10.60
CA VAL A 10 2.13 0.33 9.22
C VAL A 10 3.61 0.48 8.85
N VAL A 11 4.44 0.93 9.80
CA VAL A 11 5.89 1.05 9.60
C VAL A 11 6.53 -0.34 9.58
N LEU A 12 6.12 -1.24 10.48
CA LEU A 12 6.61 -2.62 10.51
C LEU A 12 6.24 -3.37 9.22
N THR A 13 5.01 -3.24 8.74
CA THR A 13 4.60 -3.88 7.48
C THR A 13 5.30 -3.24 6.27
N PHE A 14 5.55 -1.93 6.29
CA PHE A 14 6.39 -1.28 5.27
C PHE A 14 7.81 -1.85 5.25
N ASP A 15 8.45 -2.01 6.40
CA ASP A 15 9.79 -2.58 6.47
C ASP A 15 9.79 -4.04 6.01
N LYS A 16 8.77 -4.83 6.36
CA LYS A 16 8.61 -6.21 5.88
C LYS A 16 8.51 -6.31 4.36
N ILE A 17 7.71 -5.46 3.70
CA ILE A 17 7.62 -5.48 2.22
C ILE A 17 8.88 -4.89 1.57
N ARG A 18 9.56 -3.94 2.22
CA ARG A 18 10.80 -3.33 1.72
C ARG A 18 12.01 -4.26 1.79
N VAL A 19 12.21 -4.91 2.94
CA VAL A 19 13.42 -5.69 3.25
C VAL A 19 13.48 -6.98 2.43
N ARG A 20 12.41 -7.37 1.72
CA ARG A 20 12.32 -8.55 0.83
C ARG A 20 13.15 -9.69 1.37
N LEU A 21 12.59 -10.49 2.28
CA LEU A 21 13.31 -11.58 2.94
C LEU A 21 14.05 -12.45 1.90
N GLN A 22 15.34 -12.19 1.72
CA GLN A 22 16.20 -12.92 0.79
C GLN A 22 16.38 -14.31 1.40
N GLY A 23 15.72 -15.31 0.79
CA GLY A 23 15.70 -16.69 1.29
C GLY A 23 14.39 -17.14 1.92
N ALA A 24 13.38 -16.26 2.07
CA ALA A 24 12.01 -16.71 2.36
C ALA A 24 11.36 -17.26 1.08
N ASP A 25 10.48 -18.25 1.24
CA ASP A 25 9.75 -18.82 0.12
C ASP A 25 8.93 -17.71 -0.59
N LYS A 26 8.77 -17.80 -1.92
CA LYS A 26 8.00 -16.78 -2.68
C LYS A 26 6.57 -16.60 -2.15
N GLN A 27 6.04 -17.62 -1.45
CA GLN A 27 4.74 -17.58 -0.78
C GLN A 27 4.73 -16.84 0.57
N GLU A 28 5.88 -16.47 1.12
CA GLU A 28 5.97 -15.70 2.37
C GLU A 28 6.27 -14.22 2.13
N GLN A 29 6.62 -13.85 0.89
CA GLN A 29 6.83 -12.46 0.51
C GLN A 29 5.51 -11.71 0.33
N LEU A 30 5.39 -10.58 1.04
CA LEU A 30 4.30 -9.64 0.88
C LEU A 30 4.35 -9.04 -0.52
N LYS A 31 3.34 -9.31 -1.36
CA LYS A 31 3.23 -8.69 -2.69
C LYS A 31 2.35 -7.45 -2.68
N LEU A 32 1.38 -7.41 -1.79
CA LEU A 32 0.45 -6.29 -1.65
C LEU A 32 0.16 -6.02 -0.18
N VAL A 33 0.19 -4.74 0.18
CA VAL A 33 -0.30 -4.23 1.46
C VAL A 33 -1.30 -3.12 1.22
N LEU A 34 -2.50 -3.23 1.79
CA LEU A 34 -3.52 -2.18 1.74
C LEU A 34 -3.56 -1.40 3.06
N PHE A 35 -3.60 -0.08 2.97
CA PHE A 35 -3.74 0.81 4.12
C PHE A 35 -5.02 1.63 4.05
N LYS A 36 -5.66 1.80 5.21
CA LYS A 36 -6.81 2.68 5.39
C LYS A 36 -6.50 3.70 6.48
N ILE A 37 -6.88 4.95 6.23
CA ILE A 37 -6.99 5.97 7.27
C ILE A 37 -8.35 5.79 7.96
N SER A 38 -8.33 5.40 9.22
CA SER A 38 -9.52 5.35 10.09
C SER A 38 -10.05 6.76 10.38
N ASP A 39 -11.30 6.84 10.83
CA ASP A 39 -11.95 8.11 11.16
C ASP A 39 -11.15 8.88 12.23
N ASP A 40 -10.63 8.12 13.20
CA ASP A 40 -9.68 8.50 14.26
C ASP A 40 -8.32 9.05 13.76
N GLY A 41 -8.10 9.12 12.44
CA GLY A 41 -6.86 9.62 11.86
C GLY A 41 -5.68 8.65 11.96
N LYS A 42 -5.95 7.37 12.23
CA LYS A 42 -4.93 6.31 12.31
C LYS A 42 -4.82 5.55 10.99
N CYS A 43 -3.60 5.35 10.50
CA CYS A 43 -3.35 4.47 9.35
C CYS A 43 -3.30 3.00 9.82
N ILE A 44 -4.10 2.11 9.22
CA ILE A 44 -4.20 0.69 9.59
C ILE A 44 -4.00 -0.19 8.36
N VAL A 45 -3.31 -1.32 8.53
CA VAL A 45 -3.15 -2.38 7.52
C VAL A 45 -4.45 -3.19 7.42
N VAL A 46 -4.98 -3.34 6.21
CA VAL A 46 -6.27 -4.00 5.97
C VAL A 46 -6.10 -5.40 5.38
N LYS A 47 -5.06 -5.63 4.58
CA LYS A 47 -4.84 -6.94 3.95
C LYS A 47 -3.44 -7.08 3.38
N ASP A 48 -2.88 -8.26 3.61
CA ASP A 48 -1.64 -8.77 3.03
C ASP A 48 -2.00 -9.90 2.05
N LEU A 49 -1.44 -9.86 0.83
CA LEU A 49 -1.54 -10.98 -0.12
C LEU A 49 -0.14 -11.51 -0.45
N ASN A 50 0.00 -12.84 -0.38
CA ASN A 50 1.20 -13.55 -0.81
C ASN A 50 0.88 -14.49 -1.99
N GLY A 51 1.85 -14.65 -2.90
CA GLY A 51 1.95 -15.85 -3.74
C GLY A 51 0.96 -16.05 -4.89
N GLU A 52 0.30 -15.01 -5.43
CA GLU A 52 -0.64 -15.17 -6.55
C GLU A 52 -0.15 -14.57 -7.88
N GLU A 53 -0.55 -15.18 -9.01
CA GLU A 53 -0.09 -14.85 -10.36
C GLU A 53 -0.63 -13.50 -10.90
N ASP A 54 -1.80 -13.05 -10.42
CA ASP A 54 -2.51 -11.86 -10.94
C ASP A 54 -2.76 -10.80 -9.85
N VAL A 55 -1.70 -10.46 -9.11
CA VAL A 55 -1.78 -9.56 -7.94
C VAL A 55 -2.44 -8.23 -8.28
N PHE A 56 -2.04 -7.58 -9.39
CA PHE A 56 -2.57 -6.27 -9.78
C PHE A 56 -4.09 -6.27 -10.01
N ARG A 57 -4.61 -7.28 -10.71
CA ARG A 57 -6.05 -7.40 -10.93
C ARG A 57 -6.81 -7.59 -9.62
N LYS A 58 -6.24 -8.34 -8.67
CA LYS A 58 -6.81 -8.51 -7.33
C LYS A 58 -6.76 -7.23 -6.51
N ILE A 59 -5.71 -6.41 -6.65
CA ILE A 59 -5.65 -5.06 -6.07
C ILE A 59 -6.88 -4.28 -6.52
N VAL A 60 -7.08 -4.15 -7.83
CA VAL A 60 -8.19 -3.39 -8.40
C VAL A 60 -9.54 -3.92 -7.91
N ASN A 61 -9.72 -5.24 -7.84
CA ASN A 61 -10.96 -5.86 -7.34
C ASN A 61 -11.19 -5.65 -5.83
N MET A 62 -10.13 -5.47 -5.04
CA MET A 62 -10.24 -5.23 -3.59
C MET A 62 -10.36 -3.74 -3.23
N MET A 63 -10.16 -2.85 -4.19
CA MET A 63 -10.30 -1.42 -3.98
C MET A 63 -11.80 -1.03 -3.90
N PRO A 64 -12.21 -0.31 -2.85
CA PRO A 64 -13.59 0.12 -2.70
C PRO A 64 -13.95 1.22 -3.71
N THR A 65 -15.20 1.25 -4.17
CA THR A 65 -15.71 2.28 -5.09
C THR A 65 -16.08 3.59 -4.38
N GLU A 66 -16.41 3.54 -3.08
CA GLU A 66 -16.90 4.69 -2.31
C GLU A 66 -15.92 5.19 -1.22
N ASP A 67 -14.75 4.55 -1.09
CA ASP A 67 -13.76 4.89 -0.08
C ASP A 67 -12.36 5.03 -0.68
N CYS A 68 -11.48 5.76 0.00
CA CYS A 68 -10.11 5.94 -0.43
C CYS A 68 -9.20 4.93 0.28
N ARG A 69 -8.12 4.51 -0.36
CA ARG A 69 -7.10 3.64 0.25
C ARG A 69 -5.71 3.99 -0.25
N TYR A 70 -4.70 3.61 0.51
CA TYR A 70 -3.35 3.48 -0.05
C TYR A 70 -3.04 2.00 -0.26
N ALA A 71 -2.16 1.72 -1.20
CA ALA A 71 -1.58 0.41 -1.36
C ALA A 71 -0.06 0.50 -1.59
N LEU A 72 0.66 -0.49 -1.09
CA LEU A 72 2.02 -0.79 -1.51
C LEU A 72 1.98 -2.08 -2.29
N TYR A 73 2.55 -2.05 -3.48
CA TYR A 73 2.62 -3.19 -4.37
C TYR A 73 4.08 -3.42 -4.73
N ASP A 74 4.58 -4.63 -4.44
CA ASP A 74 5.90 -5.05 -4.89
C ASP A 74 5.81 -5.58 -6.33
N CYS A 75 6.15 -4.72 -7.28
CA CYS A 75 6.07 -5.00 -8.70
C CYS A 75 7.37 -5.63 -9.20
N SER A 76 7.38 -6.95 -9.35
CA SER A 76 8.43 -7.68 -10.05
C SER A 76 8.10 -7.75 -11.55
N TRP A 77 8.99 -7.25 -12.41
CA TRP A 77 8.81 -7.24 -13.86
C TRP A 77 10.11 -7.61 -14.57
N GLU A 78 10.01 -8.35 -15.69
CA GLU A 78 11.18 -8.72 -16.48
C GLU A 78 11.57 -7.58 -17.42
N SER A 79 12.78 -7.04 -17.23
CA SER A 79 13.40 -6.14 -18.19
C SER A 79 14.30 -6.94 -19.14
N LYS A 80 14.62 -6.39 -20.31
CA LYS A 80 15.47 -7.06 -21.32
C LYS A 80 16.84 -7.46 -20.78
N ASP A 81 17.35 -6.73 -19.79
CA ASP A 81 18.68 -6.95 -19.22
C ASP A 81 18.65 -7.78 -17.92
N SER A 82 17.58 -7.68 -17.13
CA SER A 82 17.45 -8.37 -15.84
C SER A 82 16.03 -8.26 -15.27
N PRO A 83 15.61 -9.20 -14.40
CA PRO A 83 14.42 -9.01 -13.58
C PRO A 83 14.60 -7.78 -12.70
N LYS A 84 13.64 -6.86 -12.77
CA LYS A 84 13.58 -5.66 -11.96
C LYS A 84 12.41 -5.76 -11.00
N GLU A 85 12.56 -5.06 -9.88
CA GLU A 85 11.58 -5.14 -8.83
C GLU A 85 11.45 -3.78 -8.16
N ASP A 86 10.28 -3.15 -8.32
CA ASP A 86 10.00 -1.80 -7.84
C ASP A 86 8.87 -1.82 -6.82
N LEU A 87 9.07 -1.15 -5.67
CA LEU A 87 8.01 -0.95 -4.70
C LEU A 87 7.14 0.24 -5.12
N VAL A 88 5.90 -0.03 -5.50
CA VAL A 88 4.95 0.95 -6.02
C VAL A 88 3.99 1.40 -4.91
N PHE A 89 3.98 2.70 -4.62
CA PHE A 89 2.99 3.30 -3.73
C PHE A 89 1.81 3.86 -4.53
N ILE A 90 0.62 3.29 -4.31
CA ILE A 90 -0.62 3.62 -5.01
C ILE A 90 -1.54 4.39 -4.05
N MET A 91 -2.12 5.49 -4.53
CA MET A 91 -3.20 6.19 -3.84
C MET A 91 -4.49 5.98 -4.62
N TRP A 92 -5.42 5.22 -4.03
CA TRP A 92 -6.73 4.98 -4.59
C TRP A 92 -7.72 6.03 -4.07
N ALA A 93 -8.28 6.81 -4.98
CA ALA A 93 -9.25 7.86 -4.69
C ALA A 93 -10.36 7.82 -5.75
N PRO A 94 -11.40 6.98 -5.57
CA PRO A 94 -12.43 6.76 -6.57
C PRO A 94 -13.38 7.96 -6.65
N GLU A 95 -14.01 8.18 -7.79
CA GLU A 95 -14.87 9.35 -8.01
C GLU A 95 -16.05 9.45 -7.05
N HIS A 96 -16.65 8.31 -6.69
CA HIS A 96 -17.79 8.25 -5.77
C HIS A 96 -17.43 8.48 -4.29
N SER A 97 -16.14 8.55 -3.93
CA SER A 97 -15.76 8.88 -2.56
C SER A 97 -16.00 10.35 -2.23
N THR A 98 -16.38 10.62 -0.98
CA THR A 98 -16.65 12.00 -0.52
C THR A 98 -15.41 12.90 -0.66
N ILE A 99 -15.62 14.18 -1.00
CA ILE A 99 -14.54 15.18 -1.15
C ILE A 99 -13.66 15.25 0.11
N LYS A 100 -14.27 15.21 1.31
CA LYS A 100 -13.55 15.22 2.59
C LYS A 100 -12.55 14.07 2.70
N LYS A 101 -12.95 12.84 2.33
CA LYS A 101 -12.04 11.67 2.32
C LYS A 101 -10.93 11.86 1.30
N LYS A 102 -11.24 12.27 0.07
CA LYS A 102 -10.23 12.55 -0.97
C LYS A 102 -9.19 13.57 -0.49
N MET A 103 -9.63 14.67 0.12
CA MET A 103 -8.74 15.67 0.70
C MET A 103 -7.88 15.11 1.84
N LYS A 104 -8.48 14.35 2.77
CA LYS A 104 -7.74 13.71 3.89
C LYS A 104 -6.61 12.82 3.36
N TYR A 105 -6.89 11.99 2.35
CA TYR A 105 -5.88 11.14 1.72
C TYR A 105 -4.87 11.95 0.89
N ALA A 106 -5.28 12.95 0.12
CA ALA A 106 -4.35 13.78 -0.63
C ALA A 106 -3.37 14.52 0.29
N SER A 107 -3.86 15.15 1.36
CA SER A 107 -3.03 15.91 2.31
C SER A 107 -2.11 15.03 3.15
N SER A 108 -2.43 13.75 3.33
CA SER A 108 -1.66 12.83 4.17
C SER A 108 -0.61 12.04 3.40
N LYS A 109 -0.68 12.06 2.05
CA LYS A 109 0.24 11.36 1.15
C LYS A 109 1.70 11.68 1.46
N GLN A 110 2.04 12.96 1.60
CA GLN A 110 3.44 13.38 1.83
C GLN A 110 3.95 12.94 3.20
N TYR A 111 3.11 13.04 4.23
CA TYR A 111 3.45 12.62 5.59
C TYR A 111 3.70 11.11 5.68
N ILE A 112 2.80 10.32 5.08
CA ILE A 112 2.94 8.86 5.04
C ILE A 112 4.19 8.45 4.26
N LYS A 113 4.45 9.08 3.10
CA LYS A 113 5.69 8.84 2.35
C LYS A 113 6.96 9.18 3.15
N ALA A 114 6.95 10.26 3.92
CA ALA A 114 8.09 10.65 4.75
C ALA A 114 8.36 9.67 5.90
N LYS A 115 7.33 8.96 6.39
CA LYS A 115 7.48 7.90 7.41
C LYS A 115 8.03 6.59 6.86
N PHE A 116 8.08 6.46 5.54
CA PHE A 116 8.58 5.29 4.83
C PHE A 116 10.02 5.45 4.31
N GLN A 117 10.64 6.61 4.55
CA GLN A 117 12.06 6.85 4.26
C GLN A 117 12.96 6.40 5.41
#